data_AF-A0A8U0IFD8-F1
#
_entry.id   AF-A0A8U0IFD8-F1
#
_cell.length_a   1.000
_cell.length_b   1.000
_cell.length_c   1.000
_cell.angle_alpha   90.00
_cell.angle_beta   90.00
_cell.angle_gamma   90.00
#
_symmetry.space_group_name_H-M   'P 1'
#
loop_
_entity.id
_entity.type
_entity.pdbx_description
1 polymer ?
#
loop_
_entity_poly.entity_id
_entity_poly.type
_entity_poly.pdbx_seq_one_letter_code
_entity_poly.pdbx_strand_id
1 'polypeptide(L)'
;MTASTEFDAPDRNAERLLSRAVHDATSEATGEFAWDERAAAAAAVRDHLRPRLDALRSSRVESGTVYQVAYNRTAAAAWRDANCPGGPNRQFGACESDGGVVVQERAGGTHVLAVAFDVRVTTDDTEQALTLVLRTR
;
A
#
# COMPACT_ATOMS: atom_id res chain seq x y z
N MET A 1 -34.05 -14.28 -8.86
CA MET A 1 -33.46 -12.94 -8.65
C MET A 1 -32.57 -13.03 -7.41
N THR A 2 -31.26 -13.10 -7.61
CA THR A 2 -30.24 -13.05 -6.55
C THR A 2 -29.06 -12.30 -7.13
N ALA A 3 -29.16 -10.97 -7.10
CA ALA A 3 -28.17 -10.05 -7.66
C ALA A 3 -27.71 -9.02 -6.61
N SER A 4 -27.65 -9.41 -5.34
CA SER A 4 -27.39 -8.48 -4.22
C SER A 4 -26.07 -8.77 -3.50
N THR A 5 -25.57 -10.00 -3.53
CA THR A 5 -24.37 -10.38 -2.74
C THR A 5 -23.04 -9.99 -3.37
N GLU A 6 -23.00 -9.66 -4.66
CA GLU A 6 -21.76 -9.25 -5.35
C GLU A 6 -21.52 -7.74 -5.35
N PHE A 7 -22.53 -6.94 -4.99
CA PHE A 7 -22.43 -5.49 -4.81
C PHE A 7 -22.05 -5.06 -3.36
N ASP A 8 -22.08 -5.98 -2.39
CA ASP A 8 -22.04 -5.69 -0.94
C ASP A 8 -20.74 -6.06 -0.20
N ALA A 9 -19.59 -6.00 -0.88
CA ALA A 9 -18.27 -6.17 -0.23
C ALA A 9 -17.42 -4.88 -0.42
N PRO A 10 -17.74 -3.79 0.30
CA PRO A 10 -17.01 -2.53 0.20
C PRO A 10 -15.51 -2.68 0.50
N ASP A 11 -15.14 -3.64 1.34
CA ASP A 11 -13.78 -4.11 1.62
C ASP A 11 -13.05 -4.61 0.35
N ARG A 12 -13.65 -5.54 -0.40
CA ARG A 12 -13.05 -6.12 -1.63
C ARG A 12 -12.92 -5.08 -2.74
N ASN A 13 -13.79 -4.08 -2.75
CA ASN A 13 -13.67 -2.94 -3.65
C ASN A 13 -12.51 -2.02 -3.29
N ALA A 14 -12.30 -1.73 -2.00
CA ALA A 14 -11.16 -0.95 -1.53
C ALA A 14 -9.83 -1.65 -1.86
N GLU A 15 -9.72 -2.94 -1.58
CA GLU A 15 -8.49 -3.70 -1.83
C GLU A 15 -8.09 -3.66 -3.32
N ARG A 16 -9.03 -3.88 -4.24
CA ARG A 16 -8.74 -3.85 -5.69
C ARG A 16 -8.28 -2.46 -6.16
N LEU A 17 -8.94 -1.40 -5.70
CA LEU A 17 -8.59 -0.03 -6.06
C LEU A 17 -7.21 0.35 -5.51
N LEU A 18 -6.94 0.01 -4.24
CA LEU A 18 -5.65 0.26 -3.61
C LEU A 18 -4.53 -0.55 -4.26
N SER A 19 -4.77 -1.82 -4.60
CA SER A 19 -3.78 -2.66 -5.29
C SER A 19 -3.36 -2.05 -6.62
N ARG A 20 -4.32 -1.54 -7.41
CA ARG A 20 -4.03 -0.82 -8.65
C ARG A 20 -3.25 0.48 -8.40
N ALA A 21 -3.69 1.29 -7.44
CA ALA A 21 -3.02 2.54 -7.09
C ALA A 21 -1.56 2.33 -6.66
N VAL A 22 -1.29 1.29 -5.86
CA VAL A 22 0.06 0.89 -5.45
C VAL A 22 0.88 0.45 -6.65
N HIS A 23 0.32 -0.35 -7.55
CA HIS A 23 1.03 -0.78 -8.75
C HIS A 23 1.44 0.40 -9.64
N ASP A 24 0.53 1.36 -9.87
CA ASP A 24 0.82 2.54 -10.68
C ASP A 24 1.90 3.41 -10.01
N ALA A 25 1.74 3.73 -8.71
CA ALA A 25 2.69 4.56 -7.97
C ALA A 25 4.09 3.94 -7.85
N THR A 26 4.18 2.61 -7.80
CA THR A 26 5.46 1.91 -7.71
C THR A 26 6.13 1.74 -9.06
N SER A 27 5.35 1.61 -10.14
CA SER A 27 5.88 1.63 -11.50
C SER A 27 6.49 2.99 -11.85
N GLU A 28 5.88 4.08 -11.36
CA GLU A 28 6.40 5.45 -11.51
C GLU A 28 7.72 5.65 -10.73
N ALA A 29 7.88 5.07 -9.53
CA ALA A 29 9.08 5.27 -8.69
C ALA A 29 10.24 4.27 -8.92
N THR A 30 10.02 3.17 -9.65
CA THR A 30 11.00 2.08 -9.75
C THR A 30 12.22 2.49 -10.58
N GLY A 31 13.41 2.35 -9.99
CA GLY A 31 14.67 2.61 -10.68
C GLY A 31 15.06 4.08 -10.78
N GLU A 32 14.25 4.99 -10.24
CA GLU A 32 14.54 6.43 -10.22
C GLU A 32 15.51 6.84 -9.10
N PHE A 33 15.56 6.06 -8.02
CA PHE A 33 16.27 6.41 -6.80
C PHE A 33 17.41 5.42 -6.51
N ALA A 34 18.59 5.95 -6.19
CA ALA A 34 19.67 5.15 -5.63
C ALA A 34 19.31 4.67 -4.20
N TRP A 35 20.02 3.67 -3.68
CA TRP A 35 19.71 3.10 -2.36
C TRP A 35 19.93 4.08 -1.19
N ASP A 36 20.90 4.98 -1.31
CA ASP A 36 21.08 6.06 -0.33
C ASP A 36 19.90 7.05 -0.31
N GLU A 37 19.11 7.11 -1.39
CA GLU A 37 17.89 7.91 -1.53
C GLU A 37 16.60 7.15 -1.17
N ARG A 38 16.69 5.95 -0.59
CA ARG A 38 15.53 5.09 -0.29
C ARG A 38 14.38 5.74 0.50
N ALA A 39 14.69 6.70 1.38
CA ALA A 39 13.68 7.45 2.11
C ALA A 39 12.92 8.41 1.18
N ALA A 40 13.59 9.01 0.20
CA ALA A 40 12.98 9.82 -0.85
C ALA A 40 12.12 8.95 -1.77
N ALA A 41 12.57 7.74 -2.12
CA ALA A 41 11.76 6.79 -2.89
C ALA A 41 10.45 6.43 -2.16
N ALA A 42 10.51 6.14 -0.86
CA ALA A 42 9.33 5.87 -0.05
C ALA A 42 8.40 7.10 0.04
N ALA A 43 8.94 8.31 0.15
CA ALA A 43 8.17 9.54 0.13
C ALA A 43 7.49 9.77 -1.24
N ALA A 44 8.21 9.57 -2.34
CA ALA A 44 7.67 9.70 -3.69
C ALA A 44 6.47 8.76 -3.88
N VAL A 45 6.58 7.48 -3.51
CA VAL A 45 5.44 6.54 -3.56
C VAL A 45 4.23 7.07 -2.80
N ARG A 46 4.43 7.63 -1.60
CA ARG A 46 3.33 8.21 -0.82
C ARG A 46 2.71 9.43 -1.50
N ASP A 47 3.54 10.27 -2.13
CA ASP A 47 3.09 11.44 -2.88
C ASP A 47 2.31 11.05 -4.14
N HIS A 48 2.74 10.03 -4.88
CA HIS A 48 2.03 9.48 -6.04
C HIS A 48 0.70 8.81 -5.66
N LEU A 49 0.62 8.23 -4.46
CA LEU A 49 -0.60 7.60 -3.94
C LEU A 49 -1.63 8.61 -3.43
N ARG A 50 -1.19 9.73 -2.85
CA ARG A 50 -2.07 10.70 -2.17
C ARG A 50 -3.29 11.12 -3.01
N PRO A 51 -3.16 11.56 -4.28
CA PRO A 51 -4.33 11.96 -5.08
C PRO A 51 -5.35 10.82 -5.28
N ARG A 52 -4.87 9.58 -5.41
CA ARG A 52 -5.71 8.39 -5.60
C ARG A 52 -6.45 8.03 -4.31
N LEU A 53 -5.80 8.18 -3.15
CA LEU A 53 -6.43 7.98 -1.83
C LEU A 53 -7.49 9.06 -1.54
N ASP A 54 -7.22 10.31 -1.89
CA ASP A 54 -8.16 11.43 -1.72
C ASP A 54 -9.40 11.27 -2.61
N ALA A 55 -9.22 10.76 -3.84
CA ALA A 55 -10.31 10.43 -4.75
C ALA A 55 -11.18 9.26 -4.25
N LEU A 56 -10.55 8.21 -3.68
CA LEU A 56 -11.27 7.09 -3.07
C LEU A 56 -12.17 7.56 -1.92
N ARG A 57 -11.64 8.43 -1.05
CA ARG A 57 -12.40 9.03 0.04
C ARG A 57 -13.58 9.84 -0.49
N SER A 58 -13.35 10.73 -1.46
CA SER A 58 -14.36 11.66 -1.97
C SER A 58 -15.50 10.95 -2.71
N SER A 59 -15.19 10.03 -3.62
CA SER A 59 -16.16 9.34 -4.48
C SER A 59 -17.21 8.50 -3.73
N ARG A 60 -16.93 8.14 -2.48
CA ARG A 60 -17.75 7.21 -1.70
C ARG A 60 -18.64 7.91 -0.69
N VAL A 61 -18.24 9.10 -0.24
CA VAL A 61 -19.07 9.96 0.64
C VAL A 61 -20.42 10.23 -0.02
N GLU A 62 -20.44 10.46 -1.34
CA GLU A 62 -21.67 10.65 -2.12
C GLU A 62 -22.59 9.42 -2.14
N SER A 63 -22.06 8.24 -1.83
CA SER A 63 -22.77 6.96 -1.79
C SER A 63 -23.08 6.49 -0.35
N GLY A 64 -22.93 7.34 0.67
CA GLY A 64 -23.14 6.97 2.08
C GLY A 64 -22.06 6.04 2.65
N THR A 65 -20.90 5.92 2.00
CA THR A 65 -19.79 5.10 2.48
C THR A 65 -18.53 5.96 2.65
N VAL A 66 -17.93 5.97 3.83
CA VAL A 66 -16.69 6.70 4.08
C VAL A 66 -15.52 5.72 4.17
N TYR A 67 -14.51 5.94 3.33
CA TYR A 67 -13.22 5.24 3.44
C TYR A 67 -12.20 6.17 4.10
N GLN A 68 -11.57 5.69 5.18
CA GLN A 68 -10.38 6.30 5.76
C GLN A 68 -9.22 5.36 5.52
N VAL A 69 -8.20 5.83 4.80
CA VAL A 69 -7.00 5.05 4.51
C VAL A 69 -5.81 5.75 5.16
N ALA A 70 -5.05 5.00 5.96
CA ALA A 70 -3.83 5.47 6.59
C ALA A 70 -2.70 4.48 6.33
N TYR A 71 -1.46 4.96 6.22
CA TYR A 71 -0.31 4.08 6.11
C TYR A 71 -0.05 3.37 7.46
N ASN A 72 0.17 2.06 7.42
CA ASN A 72 0.45 1.27 8.61
C ASN A 72 1.95 0.91 8.71
N ARG A 73 2.67 1.64 9.56
CA ARG A 73 4.12 1.44 9.78
C ARG A 73 4.44 0.10 10.42
N THR A 74 3.62 -0.34 11.36
CA THR A 74 3.82 -1.58 12.11
C THR A 74 3.62 -2.79 11.21
N ALA A 75 2.57 -2.80 10.38
CA ALA A 75 2.32 -3.86 9.41
C ALA A 75 3.40 -3.90 8.32
N ALA A 76 3.90 -2.75 7.86
CA ALA A 76 5.03 -2.71 6.94
C ALA A 76 6.31 -3.30 7.55
N ALA A 77 6.62 -2.95 8.81
CA ALA A 77 7.78 -3.50 9.51
C ALA A 77 7.64 -5.01 9.74
N ALA A 78 6.47 -5.48 10.20
CA ALA A 78 6.19 -6.89 10.38
C ALA A 78 6.29 -7.68 9.05
N TRP A 79 5.77 -7.12 7.97
CA TRP A 79 5.89 -7.72 6.64
C TRP A 79 7.35 -7.80 6.20
N ARG A 80 8.13 -6.72 6.37
CA ARG A 80 9.57 -6.70 6.08
C ARG A 80 10.29 -7.82 6.84
N ASP A 81 10.05 -7.94 8.14
CA ASP A 81 10.73 -8.92 8.98
C ASP A 81 10.40 -10.37 8.58
N ALA A 82 9.18 -10.61 8.10
CA ALA A 82 8.74 -11.92 7.64
C ALA A 82 9.16 -12.28 6.20
N ASN A 83 9.37 -11.29 5.32
CA ASN A 83 9.53 -11.52 3.88
C ASN A 83 10.90 -11.12 3.33
N CYS A 84 11.64 -10.25 4.01
CA CYS A 84 12.94 -9.83 3.52
C CYS A 84 14.04 -10.86 3.83
N PRO A 85 14.89 -11.20 2.85
CA PRO A 85 16.00 -12.12 3.07
C PRO A 85 17.03 -11.50 4.03
N GLY A 86 17.35 -12.22 5.10
CA GLY A 86 18.42 -11.89 6.03
C GLY A 86 19.71 -12.69 5.80
N GLY A 87 20.72 -12.43 6.63
CA GLY A 87 21.96 -13.20 6.68
C GLY A 87 22.99 -12.86 5.57
N PRO A 88 24.20 -13.45 5.65
CA PRO A 88 25.33 -13.10 4.79
C PRO A 88 25.16 -13.57 3.33
N ASN A 89 24.29 -14.55 3.07
CA ASN A 89 24.06 -15.11 1.73
C ASN A 89 22.79 -14.54 1.06
N ARG A 90 22.36 -13.34 1.44
CA ARG A 90 21.19 -12.71 0.83
C ARG A 90 21.45 -12.34 -0.63
N GLN A 91 20.49 -12.64 -1.51
CA GLN A 91 20.58 -12.38 -2.95
C GLN A 91 20.42 -10.89 -3.30
N PHE A 92 19.81 -10.13 -2.40
CA PHE A 92 19.56 -8.69 -2.54
C PHE A 92 20.16 -7.95 -1.35
N GLY A 93 20.29 -6.63 -1.49
CA GLY A 93 20.87 -5.79 -0.45
C GLY A 93 19.92 -5.58 0.73
N ALA A 94 20.12 -4.48 1.45
CA ALA A 94 19.34 -4.20 2.64
C ALA A 94 17.83 -4.04 2.34
N CYS A 95 17.00 -4.39 3.33
CA CYS A 95 15.54 -4.24 3.27
C CYS A 95 15.11 -3.28 4.38
N GLU A 96 14.34 -2.26 4.05
CA GLU A 96 13.89 -1.26 5.00
C GLU A 96 12.39 -0.97 4.83
N SER A 97 11.80 -0.39 5.88
CA SER A 97 10.42 0.08 5.83
C SER A 97 10.38 1.52 6.32
N ASP A 98 9.82 2.41 5.53
CA ASP A 98 9.64 3.83 5.88
C ASP A 98 8.19 4.26 5.65
N GLY A 99 7.57 4.84 6.68
CA GLY A 99 6.23 5.43 6.58
C GLY A 99 5.14 4.51 6.02
N GLY A 100 5.25 3.18 6.21
CA GLY A 100 4.31 2.19 5.69
C GLY A 100 4.66 1.61 4.31
N VAL A 101 5.77 2.03 3.70
CA VAL A 101 6.32 1.50 2.45
C VAL A 101 7.52 0.60 2.77
N VAL A 102 7.62 -0.57 2.14
CA VAL A 102 8.76 -1.48 2.25
C VAL A 102 9.58 -1.41 0.98
N VAL A 103 10.88 -1.21 1.14
CA VAL A 103 11.86 -1.07 0.06
C VAL A 103 13.04 -2.01 0.23
N GLN A 104 13.70 -2.34 -0.87
CA GLN A 104 14.87 -3.20 -0.91
C GLN A 104 15.90 -2.68 -1.92
N GLU A 105 17.16 -2.76 -1.53
CA GLU A 105 18.28 -2.51 -2.41
C GLU A 105 18.42 -3.63 -3.45
N ARG A 106 18.41 -3.28 -4.74
CA ARG A 106 18.80 -4.20 -5.82
C ARG A 106 19.67 -3.46 -6.82
N ALA A 107 20.86 -4.02 -7.09
CA ALA A 107 21.83 -3.43 -8.00
C ALA A 107 22.13 -1.94 -7.73
N GLY A 108 22.15 -1.53 -6.46
CA GLY A 108 22.38 -0.14 -6.03
C GLY A 108 21.16 0.78 -6.12
N GLY A 109 20.04 0.32 -6.70
CA GLY A 109 18.77 1.05 -6.77
C GLY A 109 17.80 0.67 -5.67
N THR A 110 16.84 1.56 -5.40
CA THR A 110 15.73 1.32 -4.48
C THR A 110 14.54 0.69 -5.21
N HIS A 111 14.13 -0.49 -4.76
CA HIS A 111 12.93 -1.18 -5.26
C HIS A 111 11.86 -1.24 -4.17
N VAL A 112 10.64 -0.83 -4.50
CA VAL A 112 9.48 -0.95 -3.60
C VAL A 112 8.97 -2.38 -3.66
N LEU A 113 8.75 -3.01 -2.51
CA LEU A 113 8.26 -4.39 -2.39
C LEU A 113 6.80 -4.48 -1.92
N ALA A 114 6.40 -3.57 -1.02
CA ALA A 114 5.06 -3.57 -0.47
C ALA A 114 4.68 -2.20 0.10
N VAL A 115 3.37 -1.96 0.21
CA VAL A 115 2.81 -0.82 0.96
C VAL A 115 1.72 -1.34 1.89
N ALA A 116 1.78 -0.94 3.15
CA ALA A 116 0.83 -1.35 4.17
C ALA A 116 -0.12 -0.21 4.55
N PHE A 117 -1.39 -0.54 4.69
CA PHE A 117 -2.47 0.39 5.02
C PHE A 117 -3.35 -0.16 6.12
N ASP A 118 -3.89 0.75 6.94
CA ASP A 118 -5.12 0.53 7.66
C ASP A 118 -6.26 1.21 6.88
N VAL A 119 -7.34 0.47 6.67
CA VAL A 119 -8.54 0.92 5.99
C VAL A 119 -9.69 0.80 6.96
N ARG A 120 -10.36 1.92 7.24
CA ARG A 120 -11.65 1.94 7.91
C ARG A 120 -12.73 2.24 6.88
N VAL A 121 -13.76 1.40 6.87
CA VAL A 121 -14.96 1.56 6.05
C VAL A 121 -16.12 1.81 7.00
N THR A 122 -16.76 2.96 6.85
CA THR A 122 -17.96 3.31 7.62
C THR A 122 -19.13 3.45 6.64
N THR A 123 -20.17 2.66 6.84
CA THR A 123 -21.48 2.82 6.19
C THR A 123 -22.50 3.31 7.23
N ASP A 124 -23.74 3.55 6.81
CA ASP A 124 -24.81 3.97 7.71
C ASP A 124 -25.05 2.97 8.85
N ASP A 125 -24.86 1.67 8.60
CA ASP A 125 -25.19 0.59 9.52
C ASP A 125 -23.98 -0.12 10.13
N THR A 126 -22.76 0.10 9.62
CA THR A 126 -21.59 -0.72 10.00
C THR A 126 -20.27 0.05 9.90
N GLU A 127 -19.37 -0.22 10.85
CA GLU A 127 -17.96 0.14 10.75
C GLU A 127 -17.09 -1.12 10.67
N GLN A 128 -16.15 -1.14 9.73
CA GLN A 128 -15.17 -2.21 9.56
C GLN A 128 -13.76 -1.64 9.50
N ALA A 129 -12.80 -2.35 10.07
CA ALA A 129 -11.38 -2.01 10.01
C ALA A 129 -10.59 -3.20 9.46
N LEU A 130 -9.71 -2.92 8.50
CA LEU A 130 -8.87 -3.91 7.81
C LEU A 130 -7.42 -3.39 7.77
N THR A 131 -6.46 -4.29 7.94
CA THR A 131 -5.06 -4.02 7.62
C THR A 131 -4.72 -4.73 6.30
N LEU A 132 -4.26 -3.98 5.31
CA LEU A 132 -3.91 -4.48 3.99
C LEU A 132 -2.41 -4.30 3.75
N VAL A 133 -1.73 -5.34 3.25
CA VAL A 133 -0.35 -5.24 2.76
C VAL A 133 -0.32 -5.60 1.28
N LEU A 134 -0.15 -4.58 0.45
CA LEU A 134 -0.20 -4.70 -1.00
C LEU A 134 1.21 -4.84 -1.54
N ARG A 135 1.49 -5.99 -2.16
CA ARG A 135 2.80 -6.29 -2.74
C ARG A 135 2.91 -5.74 -4.16
N THR A 136 4.09 -5.24 -4.49
CA THR A 136 4.49 -4.98 -5.87
C THR A 136 4.92 -6.29 -6.52
N ARG A 137 4.79 -6.40 -7.85
CA ARG A 137 5.25 -7.57 -8.61
C ARG A 137 6.68 -7.39 -9.08
#